data_AF-A0A524AY56-F1
#
_entry.id   AF-A0A524AY56-F1
#
_cell.length_a   1.000
_cell.length_b   1.000
_cell.length_c   1.000
_cell.angle_alpha   90.00
_cell.angle_beta   90.00
_cell.angle_gamma   90.00
#
_symmetry.space_group_name_H-M   'P 1'
#
loop_
_entity.id
_entity.type
_entity.pdbx_description
1 polymer ?
#
loop_
_entity_poly.entity_id
_entity_poly.type
_entity_poly.pdbx_seq_one_letter_code
_entity_poly.pdbx_strand_id
1 'polypeptide(L)'
;MGILKQLFELRESLDKYERELGFDQLSEVERAVLEFIMHQKDATITLVTKNQYFSRYSLSTIKRAVGVLLSNDIITATQSSADRRAMILTYNK
;
A
#
# COMPACT_ATOMS: atom_id res chain seq x y z
N MET A 1 30.72 -2.90 -10.66
CA MET A 1 29.33 -3.30 -10.95
C MET A 1 28.50 -2.02 -11.01
N GLY A 2 27.86 -1.69 -12.14
CA GLY A 2 27.22 -0.38 -12.32
C GLY A 2 25.87 -0.25 -11.61
N ILE A 3 25.50 0.97 -11.26
CA ILE A 3 24.23 1.31 -10.57
C ILE A 3 23.01 0.72 -11.31
N LEU A 4 23.04 0.70 -12.65
CA LEU A 4 21.95 0.12 -13.46
C LEU A 4 21.76 -1.39 -13.23
N LYS A 5 22.84 -2.13 -13.02
CA LYS A 5 22.76 -3.57 -12.71
C LYS A 5 22.15 -3.79 -11.34
N GLN A 6 22.60 -3.04 -10.33
CA GLN A 6 22.05 -3.11 -8.97
C GLN A 6 20.55 -2.75 -8.95
N LEU A 7 20.15 -1.73 -9.71
CA LEU A 7 18.74 -1.35 -9.83
C LEU A 7 17.90 -2.51 -10.41
N PHE A 8 18.41 -3.21 -11.42
CA PHE A 8 17.70 -4.34 -12.01
C PHE A 8 17.61 -5.54 -11.06
N GLU A 9 18.71 -5.87 -10.36
CA GLU A 9 18.73 -6.92 -9.34
C GLU A 9 17.71 -6.65 -8.20
N LEU A 10 17.57 -5.39 -7.80
CA LEU A 10 16.54 -4.99 -6.83
C LEU A 10 15.12 -5.17 -7.37
N ARG A 11 14.89 -4.88 -8.66
CA ARG A 11 13.58 -5.10 -9.31
C ARG A 11 13.24 -6.57 -9.39
N GLU A 12 14.20 -7.43 -9.76
CA GLU A 12 14.00 -8.89 -9.78
C GLU A 12 13.70 -9.44 -8.39
N SER A 13 14.42 -8.96 -7.38
CA SER A 13 14.19 -9.36 -5.99
C SER A 13 12.80 -8.94 -5.51
N LEU A 14 12.38 -7.70 -5.84
CA LEU A 14 11.05 -7.20 -5.50
C LEU A 14 9.94 -8.03 -6.16
N ASP A 15 10.03 -8.27 -7.48
CA ASP A 15 9.04 -9.09 -8.21
C ASP A 15 8.93 -10.50 -7.62
N LYS A 16 10.06 -11.10 -7.22
CA LYS A 16 10.06 -12.40 -6.54
C LYS A 16 9.28 -12.35 -5.22
N TYR A 17 9.58 -11.39 -4.35
CA TYR A 17 8.93 -11.28 -3.05
C TYR A 17 7.43 -10.97 -3.18
N GLU A 18 7.05 -10.10 -4.12
CA GLU A 18 5.65 -9.79 -4.39
C GLU A 18 4.85 -11.04 -4.82
N ARG A 19 5.43 -11.90 -5.67
CA ARG A 19 4.82 -13.18 -6.06
C ARG A 19 4.70 -14.15 -4.89
N GLU A 20 5.74 -14.27 -4.06
CA GLU A 20 5.72 -15.14 -2.88
C GLU A 20 4.63 -14.73 -1.87
N LEU A 21 4.33 -13.43 -1.79
CA LEU A 21 3.26 -12.88 -0.96
C LEU A 21 1.87 -12.95 -1.62
N GLY A 22 1.80 -13.28 -2.91
CA GLY A 22 0.56 -13.30 -3.71
C GLY A 22 0.04 -11.90 -4.08
N PHE A 23 0.94 -10.91 -4.15
CA PHE A 23 0.64 -9.52 -4.48
C PHE A 23 0.97 -9.17 -5.93
N ASP A 24 1.42 -10.13 -6.73
CA ASP A 24 1.73 -9.96 -8.15
C ASP A 24 0.52 -9.56 -9.01
N GLN A 25 -0.69 -9.83 -8.51
CA GLN A 25 -1.95 -9.42 -9.13
C GLN A 25 -2.33 -7.96 -8.82
N LEU A 26 -1.66 -7.32 -7.86
CA LEU A 26 -1.91 -5.93 -7.49
C LEU A 26 -1.16 -4.99 -8.44
N SER A 27 -1.81 -3.89 -8.78
CA SER A 27 -1.16 -2.78 -9.46
C SER A 27 -0.09 -2.12 -8.58
N GLU A 28 0.81 -1.37 -9.20
CA GLU A 28 1.87 -0.64 -8.50
C GLU A 28 1.34 0.31 -7.42
N VAL A 29 0.20 0.97 -7.66
CA VAL A 29 -0.42 1.84 -6.64
C VAL A 29 -1.02 1.04 -5.48
N GLU A 30 -1.61 -0.12 -5.74
CA GLU A 30 -2.18 -0.99 -4.69
C GLU A 30 -1.09 -1.58 -3.81
N ARG A 31 0.02 -2.06 -4.41
CA ARG A 31 1.20 -2.53 -3.67
C ARG A 31 1.79 -1.43 -2.79
N ALA A 32 2.01 -0.24 -3.36
CA ALA A 32 2.55 0.87 -2.58
C ALA A 32 1.63 1.30 -1.42
N VAL A 33 0.30 1.33 -1.64
CA VAL A 33 -0.67 1.63 -0.57
C VAL A 33 -0.61 0.56 0.52
N LEU A 34 -0.54 -0.71 0.16
CA LEU A 34 -0.41 -1.83 1.10
C LEU A 34 0.88 -1.73 1.92
N GLU A 35 2.03 -1.55 1.26
CA GLU A 35 3.33 -1.37 1.91
C GLU A 35 3.30 -0.19 2.88
N PHE A 36 2.68 0.92 2.50
CA PHE A 36 2.50 2.06 3.40
C PHE A 36 1.66 1.70 4.63
N ILE A 37 0.55 0.98 4.46
CA ILE A 37 -0.30 0.53 5.58
C ILE A 37 0.47 -0.39 6.52
N MET A 38 1.32 -1.28 5.99
CA MET A 38 2.13 -2.20 6.81
C MET A 38 3.17 -1.49 7.67
N HIS A 39 3.74 -0.38 7.19
CA HIS A 39 4.81 0.34 7.89
C HIS A 39 4.31 1.52 8.73
N GLN A 40 3.08 1.99 8.50
CA GLN A 40 2.51 3.14 9.17
C GLN A 40 1.55 2.71 10.27
N LYS A 41 1.87 3.08 11.52
CA LYS A 41 0.92 2.94 12.63
C LYS A 41 -0.32 3.80 12.39
N ASP A 42 -1.50 3.22 12.66
CA ASP A 42 -2.81 3.86 12.51
C ASP A 42 -3.02 4.47 11.12
N ALA A 43 -2.63 3.73 10.07
CA ALA A 43 -2.69 4.19 8.69
C ALA A 43 -4.11 4.61 8.30
N THR A 44 -4.25 5.75 7.64
CA THR A 44 -5.55 6.24 7.12
C THR A 44 -5.38 6.70 5.67
N ILE A 45 -6.47 6.78 4.92
CA ILE A 45 -6.46 7.34 3.55
C ILE A 45 -5.86 8.75 3.55
N THR A 46 -6.16 9.55 4.58
CA THR A 46 -5.61 10.90 4.72
C THR A 46 -4.08 10.87 4.89
N LEU A 47 -3.53 9.94 5.68
CA LEU A 47 -2.08 9.81 5.81
C LEU A 47 -1.43 9.35 4.52
N VAL A 48 -2.03 8.42 3.79
CA VAL A 48 -1.55 8.00 2.46
C VAL A 48 -1.47 9.22 1.53
N THR A 49 -2.54 10.02 1.45
CA THR A 49 -2.60 11.19 0.57
C THR A 49 -1.64 12.32 0.95
N LYS A 50 -1.18 12.36 2.21
CA LYS A 50 -0.21 13.34 2.69
C LYS A 50 1.23 12.93 2.45
N ASN A 51 1.50 11.65 2.18
CA ASN A 51 2.85 11.17 1.91
C ASN A 51 3.27 11.57 0.49
N GLN A 52 4.48 12.13 0.37
CA GLN A 52 5.02 12.67 -0.89
C GLN A 52 5.07 11.64 -2.02
N TYR A 53 5.28 10.36 -1.71
CA TYR A 53 5.28 9.28 -2.69
C TYR A 53 3.98 9.23 -3.50
N PHE A 54 2.85 9.47 -2.83
CA PHE A 54 1.51 9.40 -3.42
C PHE A 54 1.04 10.71 -4.04
N SER A 55 1.85 11.77 -4.04
CA SER A 55 1.50 13.07 -4.63
C SER A 55 1.10 13.00 -6.12
N ARG A 56 1.57 11.96 -6.84
CA ARG A 56 1.23 11.69 -8.24
C ARG A 56 -0.14 11.05 -8.46
N TYR A 57 -0.78 10.55 -7.40
CA TYR A 57 -2.08 9.89 -7.48
C TYR A 57 -3.18 10.78 -6.93
N SER A 58 -4.32 10.79 -7.62
CA SER A 58 -5.50 11.47 -7.13
C SER A 58 -6.09 10.76 -5.91
N LEU A 59 -6.87 11.47 -5.09
CA LEU A 59 -7.61 10.88 -3.97
C LEU A 59 -8.53 9.72 -4.42
N SER A 60 -9.15 9.83 -5.60
CA SER A 60 -10.02 8.77 -6.12
C SER A 60 -9.22 7.53 -6.51
N THR A 61 -8.01 7.69 -7.06
CA THR A 61 -7.09 6.57 -7.33
C THR A 61 -6.70 5.84 -6.04
N ILE A 62 -6.31 6.58 -4.99
CA ILE A 62 -5.94 6.00 -3.70
C ILE A 62 -7.14 5.28 -3.07
N LYS A 63 -8.33 5.88 -3.10
CA LYS A 63 -9.56 5.25 -2.59
C LYS A 63 -9.89 3.96 -3.33
N ARG A 64 -9.72 3.91 -4.65
CA ARG A 64 -9.93 2.69 -5.44
C ARG A 64 -8.94 1.60 -5.03
N ALA A 65 -7.65 1.93 -4.91
CA ALA A 65 -6.64 0.99 -4.45
C ALA A 65 -6.96 0.41 -3.07
N VAL A 66 -7.31 1.28 -2.10
CA VAL A 66 -7.78 0.84 -0.76
C VAL A 66 -9.01 -0.06 -0.87
N GLY A 67 -9.96 0.28 -1.75
CA GLY A 67 -11.15 -0.53 -2.00
C GLY A 67 -10.84 -1.94 -2.51
N VAL A 68 -9.87 -2.09 -3.42
CA VAL A 68 -9.42 -3.40 -3.92
C VAL A 68 -8.75 -4.22 -2.82
N LEU A 69 -7.90 -3.58 -2.00
CA LEU A 69 -7.25 -4.26 -0.87
C LEU A 69 -8.28 -4.74 0.18
N LEU A 70 -9.34 -3.96 0.41
CA LEU A 70 -10.46 -4.35 1.28
C LEU A 70 -11.29 -5.48 0.67
N SER A 71 -11.62 -5.41 -0.63
CA SER A 71 -12.45 -6.43 -1.29
C SER A 71 -11.77 -7.78 -1.41
N ASN A 72 -10.44 -7.80 -1.42
CA ASN A 72 -9.63 -9.01 -1.47
C ASN A 72 -9.25 -9.52 -0.07
N ASP A 73 -9.84 -8.96 0.99
CA ASP A 73 -9.55 -9.29 2.39
C ASP A 73 -8.04 -9.23 2.74
N ILE A 74 -7.29 -8.35 2.06
CA ILE A 74 -5.85 -8.13 2.32
C ILE A 74 -5.67 -7.20 3.51
N ILE A 75 -6.54 -6.19 3.63
CA ILE A 75 -6.56 -5.24 4.75
C ILE A 75 -7.96 -5.19 5.37
N THR A 76 -8.04 -4.65 6.58
CA THR A 76 -9.30 -4.32 7.27
C THR A 76 -9.35 -2.83 7.57
N ALA A 77 -10.57 -2.31 7.71
CA ALA A 77 -10.81 -0.94 8.11
C ALA A 77 -11.59 -0.93 9.43
N THR A 78 -11.00 -0.34 10.47
CA THR A 78 -11.63 -0.17 11.78
C THR A 78 -11.83 1.30 12.10
N GLN A 79 -12.94 1.63 12.77
CA GLN A 79 -13.19 3.01 13.17
C GLN A 79 -12.28 3.35 14.37
N SER A 80 -11.59 4.49 14.31
CA SER A 80 -10.75 4.93 15.42
C SER A 80 -11.60 5.25 16.66
N SER A 81 -11.11 4.82 17.82
CA SER A 81 -11.73 5.11 19.12
C SER A 81 -11.54 6.58 19.54
N ALA A 82 -10.46 7.21 19.11
CA ALA A 82 -10.14 8.61 19.40
C ALA A 82 -10.83 9.60 18.44
N ASP A 83 -10.96 9.22 17.16
CA ASP A 83 -11.69 10.00 16.16
C ASP A 83 -12.59 9.10 15.32
N ARG A 84 -13.91 9.13 15.58
CA ARG A 84 -14.89 8.31 14.86
C ARG A 84 -14.97 8.61 13.37
N ARG A 85 -14.39 9.72 12.89
CA ARG A 85 -14.36 10.06 11.45
C ARG A 85 -13.19 9.40 10.74
N ALA A 86 -12.20 8.88 11.49
CA ALA A 86 -11.04 8.23 10.93
C ALA A 86 -11.25 6.71 10.83
N MET A 87 -11.00 6.18 9.64
CA MET A 87 -10.91 4.74 9.39
C MET A 87 -9.44 4.34 9.38
N ILE A 88 -9.06 3.52 10.36
CA ILE A 88 -7.73 2.93 10.50
C ILE A 88 -7.67 1.69 9.62
N LEU A 89 -6.71 1.67 8.70
CA LEU A 89 -6.42 0.56 7.81
C LEU A 89 -5.33 -0.31 8.44
N THR A 90 -5.56 -1.61 8.49
CA THR A 90 -4.61 -2.59 9.07
C THR A 90 -4.44 -3.76 8.12
N TYR A 91 -3.21 -4.25 7.97
CA TYR A 91 -2.93 -5.47 7.22
C TYR A 91 -3.43 -6.71 7.98
N ASN A 92 -4.06 -7.66 7.27
CA ASN A 92 -4.79 -8.75 7.92
C ASN A 92 -3.91 -9.95 8.35
N LYS A 93 -2.65 -10.04 7.91
CA LYS A 93 -1.74 -11.13 8.29
C LYS A 93 -0.64 -10.67 9.24
#